data_AF-A0A8T4N596-F1
#
_entry.id   AF-A0A8T4N596-F1
#
_cell.length_a   1.000
_cell.length_b   1.000
_cell.length_c   1.000
_cell.angle_alpha   90.00
_cell.angle_beta   90.00
_cell.angle_gamma   90.00
#
_symmetry.space_group_name_H-M   'P 1'
#
loop_
_entity.id
_entity.type
_entity.pdbx_description
1 polymer ?
#
loop_
_entity_poly.entity_id
_entity_poly.type
_entity_poly.pdbx_seq_one_letter_code
_entity_poly.pdbx_strand_id
1 'polypeptide(L)'
;MATKKSVDANENLIHIKLERGEALESKRDVLASQIALLKILKKVNAYRVYRARDFELKIELYKKMVGLKTSLRNLEKTLPKLKIPKTLNKEEQHEKKILKTEAGDLSIEGQLQEIQRKLEELQRR
;
A
#
# COMPACT_ATOMS: atom_id res chain seq x y z
N MET A 1 53.70 -41.68 -0.12
CA MET A 1 54.03 -40.49 0.70
C MET A 1 53.16 -39.34 0.22
N ALA A 2 52.15 -38.97 1.00
CA ALA A 2 51.30 -37.82 0.72
C ALA A 2 51.37 -36.91 1.97
N THR A 3 52.02 -35.76 1.82
CA THR A 3 52.16 -34.77 2.88
C THR A 3 50.86 -33.96 2.96
N LYS A 4 50.15 -34.14 4.07
CA LYS A 4 48.94 -33.40 4.43
C LYS A 4 49.35 -31.97 4.79
N LYS A 5 49.11 -31.03 3.88
CA LYS A 5 49.30 -29.59 4.11
C LYS A 5 48.16 -29.12 5.03
N SER A 6 48.47 -28.73 6.27
CA SER A 6 47.54 -28.07 7.17
C SER A 6 47.16 -26.73 6.56
N VAL A 7 45.88 -26.53 6.26
CA VAL A 7 45.33 -25.25 5.82
C VAL A 7 45.14 -24.41 7.08
N ASP A 8 45.97 -23.38 7.22
CA ASP A 8 45.96 -22.44 8.34
C ASP A 8 44.62 -21.71 8.42
N ALA A 9 43.84 -22.00 9.45
CA ALA A 9 42.48 -21.49 9.67
C ALA A 9 42.45 -20.06 10.25
N ASN A 10 43.44 -19.21 9.95
CA ASN A 10 43.64 -17.94 10.67
C ASN A 10 43.79 -16.69 9.77
N GLU A 11 43.57 -16.79 8.46
CA GLU A 11 43.93 -15.71 7.53
C GLU A 11 43.02 -14.46 7.54
N ASN A 12 41.96 -14.37 8.35
CA ASN A 12 41.07 -13.18 8.32
C ASN A 12 40.48 -12.79 9.69
N LEU A 13 41.24 -12.95 10.79
CA LEU A 13 40.79 -12.44 12.09
C LEU A 13 41.21 -10.97 12.27
N ILE A 14 40.30 -10.04 11.92
CA ILE A 14 40.52 -8.61 12.13
C ILE A 14 40.27 -8.27 13.60
N HIS A 15 41.34 -8.11 14.38
CA HIS A 15 41.26 -7.63 15.76
C HIS A 15 41.15 -6.10 15.80
N ILE A 16 39.92 -5.60 15.93
CA ILE A 16 39.67 -4.18 16.11
C ILE A 16 39.76 -3.85 17.60
N LYS A 17 40.83 -3.17 18.00
CA LYS A 17 40.98 -2.63 19.35
C LYS A 17 40.35 -1.25 19.39
N LEU A 18 39.12 -1.18 19.89
CA LEU A 18 38.41 0.09 20.09
C LEU A 18 39.02 0.84 21.28
N GLU A 19 39.26 2.14 21.11
CA GLU A 19 39.57 2.97 22.26
C GLU A 19 38.34 3.12 23.16
N ARG A 20 38.56 3.42 24.45
CA ARG A 20 37.47 3.45 25.44
C ARG A 20 36.37 4.44 25.08
N GLY A 21 36.71 5.56 24.44
CA GLY A 21 35.75 6.56 23.95
C GLY A 21 34.87 6.00 22.82
N GLU A 22 35.52 5.44 21.79
CA GLU A 22 34.84 4.83 20.63
C GLU A 22 33.94 3.65 21.02
N ALA A 23 34.37 2.82 21.97
CA ALA A 23 33.56 1.71 22.48
C ALA A 23 32.29 2.21 23.19
N LEU A 24 32.38 3.34 23.88
CA LEU A 24 31.26 3.93 24.61
C LEU A 24 30.27 4.62 23.66
N GLU A 25 30.79 5.28 22.62
CA GLU A 25 30.00 5.87 21.53
C GLU A 25 29.29 4.81 20.69
N SER A 26 30.01 3.80 20.22
CA SER A 26 29.44 2.65 19.50
C SER A 26 28.31 1.98 20.30
N LYS A 27 28.49 1.80 21.61
CA LYS A 27 27.43 1.25 22.47
C LYS A 27 26.21 2.18 22.56
N ARG A 28 26.41 3.50 22.62
CA ARG A 28 25.31 4.47 22.59
C ARG A 28 24.55 4.43 21.28
N ASP A 29 25.26 4.32 20.16
CA ASP A 29 24.64 4.28 18.83
C ASP A 29 23.81 3.02 18.60
N VAL A 30 24.32 1.87 19.06
CA VAL A 30 23.57 0.61 19.05
C VAL A 30 22.28 0.76 19.88
N LEU A 31 22.37 1.31 21.09
CA LEU A 31 21.21 1.53 21.95
C LEU A 31 20.22 2.54 21.33
N ALA A 32 20.71 3.62 20.73
CA ALA A 32 19.87 4.61 20.04
C ALA A 32 19.13 3.97 18.86
N SER A 33 19.82 3.12 18.08
CA SER A 33 19.24 2.36 16.98
C SER A 33 18.17 1.38 17.46
N GLN A 34 18.40 0.67 18.57
CA GLN A 34 17.40 -0.20 19.18
C GLN A 34 16.15 0.57 19.60
N ILE A 35 16.31 1.74 20.23
CA ILE A 35 15.20 2.61 20.61
C ILE A 35 14.42 3.08 19.38
N ALA A 36 15.11 3.46 18.31
CA ALA A 36 14.48 3.87 17.06
C ALA A 36 13.65 2.73 16.45
N LEU A 37 14.21 1.51 16.40
CA LEU A 37 13.52 0.32 15.90
C LEU A 37 12.27 0.00 16.73
N LEU A 38 12.35 0.08 18.06
CA LEU A 38 11.19 -0.13 18.93
C LEU A 38 10.09 0.92 18.68
N LYS A 39 10.46 2.19 18.47
CA LYS A 39 9.50 3.24 18.11
C LYS A 39 8.82 2.96 16.77
N ILE A 40 9.58 2.50 15.77
CA ILE A 40 9.05 2.12 14.46
C ILE A 40 8.08 0.94 14.61
N LEU A 41 8.47 -0.11 15.33
CA LEU A 41 7.63 -1.28 15.57
C LEU A 41 6.30 -0.90 16.23
N LYS A 42 6.33 0.00 17.22
CA LYS A 42 5.12 0.53 17.85
C LYS A 42 4.19 1.21 16.84
N LYS A 43 4.74 2.03 15.94
CA LYS A 43 3.95 2.71 14.89
C LYS A 43 3.37 1.72 13.89
N VAL A 44 4.16 0.73 13.45
CA VAL A 44 3.71 -0.32 12.52
C VAL A 44 2.56 -1.12 13.13
N ASN A 45 2.67 -1.51 14.40
CA ASN A 45 1.62 -2.25 15.09
C ASN A 45 0.33 -1.42 15.19
N ALA A 46 0.43 -0.14 15.54
CA ALA A 46 -0.73 0.75 15.56
C ALA A 46 -1.37 0.87 14.16
N TYR A 47 -0.56 1.05 13.12
CA TYR A 47 -1.04 1.10 11.74
C TYR A 47 -1.79 -0.17 11.34
N ARG A 48 -1.28 -1.36 11.69
CA ARG A 48 -1.96 -2.63 11.38
C ARG A 48 -3.35 -2.70 12.02
N VAL A 49 -3.50 -2.23 13.26
CA VAL A 49 -4.80 -2.19 13.95
C VAL A 49 -5.75 -1.21 13.24
N TYR A 50 -5.30 -0.01 12.92
CA TYR A 50 -6.13 0.95 12.18
C TYR A 50 -6.52 0.43 10.80
N ARG A 51 -5.58 -0.19 10.07
CA ARG A 51 -5.83 -0.75 8.75
C ARG A 51 -6.87 -1.87 8.77
N ALA A 52 -6.88 -2.70 9.80
CA ALA A 52 -7.88 -3.74 9.98
C ALA A 52 -9.27 -3.13 10.21
N ARG A 53 -9.37 -2.13 11.10
CA ARG A 53 -10.63 -1.41 11.36
C ARG A 53 -11.17 -0.70 10.13
N ASP A 54 -10.30 -0.03 9.36
CA ASP A 54 -10.68 0.62 8.11
C ASP A 54 -11.27 -0.39 7.11
N PHE A 55 -10.68 -1.58 7.04
CA PHE A 55 -11.15 -2.64 6.17
C PHE A 55 -12.53 -3.17 6.60
N GLU A 56 -12.72 -3.41 7.89
CA GLU A 56 -14.02 -3.81 8.46
C GLU A 56 -15.10 -2.76 8.18
N LEU A 57 -14.79 -1.48 8.40
CA LEU A 57 -15.70 -0.36 8.13
C LEU A 57 -16.06 -0.29 6.63
N LYS A 58 -15.08 -0.50 5.74
CA LYS A 58 -15.30 -0.51 4.30
C LYS A 58 -16.25 -1.65 3.88
N ILE A 59 -16.11 -2.82 4.49
CA ILE A 59 -17.03 -3.96 4.27
C ILE A 59 -18.44 -3.61 4.76
N GLU A 60 -18.55 -3.04 5.96
CA GLU A 60 -19.86 -2.66 6.52
C GLU A 60 -20.57 -1.62 5.65
N LEU A 61 -19.83 -0.59 5.21
CA LEU A 61 -20.35 0.44 4.32
C LEU A 61 -20.82 -0.16 2.98
N TYR A 62 -20.03 -1.06 2.39
CA TYR A 62 -20.43 -1.75 1.16
C TYR A 62 -21.73 -2.54 1.35
N LYS A 63 -21.86 -3.29 2.45
CA LYS A 63 -23.09 -4.02 2.77
C LYS A 63 -24.28 -3.08 2.90
N LYS A 64 -24.12 -1.95 3.61
CA LYS A 64 -25.17 -0.93 3.76
C LYS A 64 -25.56 -0.30 2.42
N MET A 65 -24.59 0.02 1.56
CA MET A 65 -24.86 0.54 0.21
C MET A 65 -25.63 -0.46 -0.65
N VAL A 66 -25.24 -1.73 -0.65
CA VAL A 66 -25.94 -2.77 -1.40
C VAL A 66 -27.36 -2.92 -0.87
N GLY A 67 -27.55 -2.95 0.45
CA GLY A 67 -28.87 -2.97 1.08
C GLY A 67 -29.73 -1.75 0.72
N LEU A 68 -29.15 -0.55 0.73
CA LEU A 68 -29.86 0.67 0.34
C LEU A 68 -30.27 0.64 -1.13
N LYS A 69 -29.39 0.17 -2.01
CA LYS A 69 -29.69 0.01 -3.44
C LYS A 69 -30.82 -0.98 -3.68
N THR A 70 -30.85 -2.10 -2.95
CA THR A 70 -31.95 -3.07 -3.08
C THR A 70 -33.25 -2.52 -2.51
N SER A 71 -33.22 -1.84 -1.36
CA SER A 71 -34.37 -1.14 -0.79
C SER A 71 -34.93 -0.08 -1.73
N LEU A 72 -34.08 0.74 -2.34
CA LEU A 72 -34.49 1.76 -3.31
C LEU A 72 -35.11 1.12 -4.56
N ARG A 73 -34.50 0.05 -5.09
CA ARG A 73 -35.06 -0.68 -6.23
C ARG A 73 -36.40 -1.33 -5.92
N ASN A 74 -36.61 -1.78 -4.68
CA ASN A 74 -37.90 -2.31 -4.23
C ASN A 74 -38.93 -1.17 -4.06
N LEU A 75 -38.50 0.00 -3.60
CA LEU A 75 -39.33 1.19 -3.53
C LEU A 75 -39.77 1.63 -4.94
N GLU A 76 -38.85 1.74 -5.90
CA GLU A 76 -39.18 2.03 -7.31
C GLU A 76 -40.19 1.05 -7.91
N LYS A 77 -40.12 -0.23 -7.54
CA LYS A 77 -41.06 -1.25 -8.00
C LYS A 77 -42.43 -1.18 -7.32
N THR A 78 -42.49 -0.76 -6.07
CA THR A 78 -43.74 -0.66 -5.29
C THR A 78 -44.46 0.65 -5.56
N LEU A 79 -43.74 1.70 -5.99
CA LEU A 79 -44.34 2.94 -6.43
C LEU A 79 -45.10 2.74 -7.76
N PRO A 80 -46.32 3.31 -7.89
CA PRO A 80 -47.05 3.26 -9.14
C PRO A 80 -46.26 3.97 -10.23
N LYS A 81 -46.08 3.32 -11.38
CA LYS A 81 -45.42 3.92 -12.54
C LYS A 81 -46.27 5.07 -13.06
N LEU A 82 -45.85 6.31 -12.75
CA LEU A 82 -46.46 7.52 -13.30
C LEU A 82 -46.31 7.47 -14.83
N LYS A 83 -47.43 7.59 -15.55
CA LYS A 83 -47.41 7.79 -17.01
C LYS A 83 -46.97 9.24 -17.27
N ILE A 84 -45.67 9.50 -17.15
CA ILE A 84 -45.11 10.83 -17.39
C ILE A 84 -45.11 11.06 -18.92
N PRO A 85 -45.68 12.19 -19.39
CA PRO A 85 -45.65 12.55 -20.81
C PRO A 85 -44.21 12.62 -21.33
N LYS A 86 -43.97 12.12 -22.55
CA LYS A 86 -42.63 12.03 -23.18
C LYS A 86 -41.85 13.34 -23.26
N THR A 87 -42.49 14.48 -22.99
CA THR A 87 -41.89 15.82 -23.01
C THR A 87 -40.96 16.10 -21.81
N LEU A 88 -41.06 15.36 -20.71
CA LEU A 88 -40.23 15.51 -19.50
C LEU A 88 -38.99 14.59 -19.45
N ASN A 89 -38.93 13.54 -20.27
CA ASN A 89 -37.84 12.53 -20.24
C ASN A 89 -36.53 12.95 -20.94
N LYS A 90 -36.30 14.26 -21.15
CA LYS A 90 -35.10 14.75 -21.85
C LYS A 90 -33.82 14.66 -20.99
N GLU A 91 -33.95 14.49 -19.68
CA GLU A 91 -32.83 14.51 -18.74
C GLU A 91 -32.03 13.19 -18.72
N GLU A 92 -32.67 12.03 -18.92
CA GLU A 92 -32.00 10.71 -18.89
C GLU A 92 -30.95 10.51 -20.01
N GLN A 93 -31.02 11.28 -21.10
CA GLN A 93 -30.07 11.18 -22.21
C GLN A 93 -28.76 11.92 -21.95
N HIS A 94 -28.74 12.88 -21.02
CA HIS A 94 -27.54 13.65 -20.70
C HIS A 94 -26.58 12.89 -19.78
N GLU A 95 -27.10 12.11 -18.81
CA GLU A 95 -26.26 11.36 -17.86
C GLU A 95 -25.43 10.25 -18.51
N LYS A 96 -25.95 9.56 -19.54
CA LYS A 96 -25.24 8.48 -20.23
C LYS A 96 -24.04 8.96 -21.07
N LYS A 97 -23.98 10.24 -21.42
CA LYS A 97 -22.85 10.83 -22.18
C LYS A 97 -21.70 11.25 -21.27
N ILE A 98 -21.97 11.61 -20.01
CA ILE A 98 -20.95 12.12 -19.09
C ILE A 98 -20.04 11.00 -18.56
N LEU A 99 -20.56 9.78 -18.44
CA LEU A 99 -19.82 8.63 -17.87
C LEU A 99 -18.77 7.98 -18.80
N LYS A 100 -18.58 8.45 -20.03
CA LYS A 100 -17.71 7.77 -21.02
C LYS A 100 -16.31 8.39 -21.20
N THR A 101 -16.00 9.51 -20.56
CA THR A 101 -14.86 10.34 -21.02
C THR A 101 -13.60 10.30 -20.15
N GLU A 102 -13.55 9.63 -19.01
CA GLU A 102 -12.38 9.71 -18.11
C GLU A 102 -11.89 8.35 -17.57
N ALA A 103 -11.89 7.32 -18.43
CA ALA A 103 -11.31 6.01 -18.10
C ALA A 103 -9.92 5.77 -18.72
N GLY A 104 -9.28 6.83 -19.21
CA GLY A 104 -7.89 6.79 -19.69
C GLY A 104 -7.03 7.63 -18.76
N ASP A 105 -5.94 7.03 -18.27
CA ASP A 105 -4.73 7.73 -17.80
C ASP A 105 -4.48 7.99 -16.30
N LEU A 106 -5.28 7.43 -15.38
CA LEU A 106 -5.06 7.63 -13.92
C LEU A 106 -4.90 6.35 -13.09
N SER A 107 -4.63 5.20 -13.71
CA SER A 107 -4.27 4.02 -12.91
C SER A 107 -2.87 4.22 -12.33
N ILE A 108 -2.77 4.24 -11.00
CA ILE A 108 -1.52 4.23 -10.23
C ILE A 108 -0.56 3.15 -10.76
N GLU A 109 -1.11 2.03 -11.24
CA GLU A 109 -0.35 0.92 -11.81
C GLU A 109 0.37 1.28 -13.12
N GLY A 110 -0.24 2.11 -13.96
CA GLY A 110 0.39 2.65 -15.17
C GLY A 110 1.54 3.61 -14.84
N GLN A 111 1.34 4.46 -13.83
CA GLN A 111 2.40 5.36 -13.34
C GLN A 111 3.58 4.59 -12.74
N LEU A 112 3.30 3.50 -12.00
CA LEU A 112 4.34 2.63 -11.44
C LEU A 112 5.12 1.90 -12.54
N GLN A 113 4.45 1.41 -13.57
CA GLN A 113 5.12 0.79 -14.73
C GLN A 113 6.01 1.79 -15.48
N GLU A 114 5.55 3.04 -15.64
CA GLU A 114 6.35 4.08 -16.29
C GLU A 114 7.60 4.45 -15.47
N ILE A 115 7.48 4.53 -14.14
CA ILE A 115 8.60 4.76 -13.23
C ILE A 115 9.60 3.59 -13.29
N GLN A 116 9.11 2.35 -13.27
CA GLN A 116 9.96 1.16 -13.39
C GLN A 116 10.74 1.15 -14.70
N ARG A 117 10.07 1.47 -15.82
CA ARG A 117 10.72 1.54 -17.13
C ARG A 117 11.81 2.62 -17.18
N LYS A 118 11.55 3.81 -16.61
CA LYS A 118 12.54 4.89 -16.52
C LYS A 118 13.76 4.51 -15.67
N LEU A 119 13.57 3.74 -14.60
CA LEU A 119 14.67 3.23 -13.77
C LEU A 119 15.53 2.21 -14.53
N GLU A 120 14.92 1.30 -15.27
CA GLU A 120 15.66 0.31 -16.09
C GLU A 120 16.48 0.96 -17.20
N GLU A 121 15.96 2.00 -17.84
CA GLU A 121 16.68 2.77 -18.87
C GLU A 121 17.92 3.49 -18.30
N LEU A 122 17.87 3.94 -17.04
CA LEU A 122 19.00 4.55 -16.34
C LEU A 122 20.06 3.55 -15.88
N GLN A 123 19.67 2.31 -15.58
CA GLN A 123 20.59 1.25 -15.16
C GLN A 123 21.29 0.54 -16.31
N ARG A 124 20.77 0.65 -17.54
CA ARG A 124 21.39 0.10 -18.76
C ARG A 124 22.39 1.06 -19.44
N ARG A 125 22.51 2.28 -18.94
CA ARG A 125 23.57 3.24 -19.31
C ARG A 125 24.73 3.17 -18.32
#